data_AF-A0A960DNF8-F1
#
_entry.id   AF-A0A960DNF8-F1
#
_cell.length_a   1.000
_cell.length_b   1.000
_cell.length_c   1.000
_cell.angle_alpha   90.00
_cell.angle_beta   90.00
_cell.angle_gamma   90.00
#
_symmetry.space_group_name_H-M   'P 1'
#
loop_
_entity.id
_entity.type
_entity.pdbx_description
1 polymer ?
#
loop_
_entity_poly.entity_id
_entity_poly.type
_entity_poly.pdbx_seq_one_letter_code
_entity_poly.pdbx_strand_id
1 'polypeptide(L)'
;YKTKLDDATSALTSLEVEDVVTVRDVSTVLQRGEMVRQIAAEIETMIIELGVDARLLRLQLDEVFSSLDDELELVMADYPQVGSEPLGGDAGDAAIAPKGLRLLARVPRLSADQAEAITARFGELPRLLRAAPDEIAQVPGVSARLAQAVKDTLDRLTESTILDQYI
;
A
#
# COMPACT_ATOMS: atom_id res chain seq x y z
N TYR A 1 18.10 -2.36 1.96
CA TYR A 1 16.82 -2.92 2.43
C TYR A 1 15.62 -2.17 1.87
N LYS A 2 15.59 -0.82 1.90
CA LYS A 2 14.52 -0.02 1.24
C LYS A 2 14.20 -0.46 -0.20
N THR A 3 15.20 -0.55 -1.08
CA THR A 3 15.00 -1.05 -2.46
C THR A 3 14.32 -2.43 -2.51
N LYS A 4 14.65 -3.35 -1.58
CA LYS A 4 14.01 -4.66 -1.54
C LYS A 4 12.57 -4.59 -1.06
N LEU A 5 12.24 -3.65 -0.17
CA LEU A 5 10.86 -3.38 0.21
C LEU A 5 10.10 -2.78 -0.98
N ASP A 6 10.67 -1.78 -1.65
CA ASP A 6 10.08 -1.15 -2.84
C ASP A 6 9.80 -2.20 -3.93
N ASP A 7 10.76 -3.11 -4.20
CA ASP A 7 10.59 -4.23 -5.14
C ASP A 7 9.40 -5.12 -4.74
N ALA A 8 9.25 -5.41 -3.44
CA ALA A 8 8.19 -6.28 -2.94
C ALA A 8 6.81 -5.60 -2.99
N THR A 9 6.74 -4.32 -2.67
CA THR A 9 5.51 -3.54 -2.76
C THR A 9 5.09 -3.31 -4.21
N SER A 10 6.06 -3.17 -5.12
CA SER A 10 5.79 -3.16 -6.56
C SER A 10 5.23 -4.50 -7.03
N ALA A 11 5.87 -5.62 -6.67
CA ALA A 11 5.38 -6.96 -6.99
C ALA A 11 3.97 -7.22 -6.41
N LEU A 12 3.71 -6.79 -5.17
CA LEU A 12 2.39 -6.89 -4.56
C LEU A 12 1.35 -6.08 -5.36
N THR A 13 1.71 -4.86 -5.80
CA THR A 13 0.84 -4.05 -6.67
C THR A 13 0.43 -4.81 -7.93
N SER A 14 1.36 -5.56 -8.52
CA SER A 14 1.05 -6.36 -9.70
C SER A 14 0.03 -7.45 -9.43
N LEU A 15 0.24 -8.21 -8.36
CA LEU A 15 -0.67 -9.29 -7.94
C LEU A 15 -2.06 -8.75 -7.56
N GLU A 16 -2.12 -7.54 -6.97
CA GLU A 16 -3.37 -6.86 -6.59
C GLU A 16 -4.24 -6.48 -7.79
N VAL A 17 -3.61 -5.98 -8.86
CA VAL A 17 -4.29 -5.62 -10.10
C VAL A 17 -4.82 -6.87 -10.81
N GLU A 18 -4.06 -7.97 -10.74
CA GLU A 18 -4.43 -9.27 -11.33
C GLU A 18 -5.44 -10.06 -10.51
N ASP A 19 -5.76 -9.64 -9.28
CA ASP A 19 -6.69 -10.32 -8.37
C ASP A 19 -6.22 -11.75 -7.99
N VAL A 20 -4.91 -11.91 -7.76
CA VAL A 20 -4.26 -13.21 -7.45
C VAL A 20 -3.37 -13.16 -6.21
N VAL A 21 -3.58 -12.18 -5.33
CA VAL A 21 -2.77 -12.02 -4.11
C VAL A 21 -3.02 -13.16 -3.13
N THR A 22 -1.94 -13.65 -2.51
CA THR A 22 -2.01 -14.62 -1.42
C THR A 22 -1.56 -14.02 -0.08
N VAL A 23 -1.89 -14.69 1.03
CA VAL A 23 -1.41 -14.33 2.38
C VAL A 23 0.12 -14.30 2.44
N ARG A 24 0.79 -15.19 1.68
CA ARG A 24 2.26 -15.25 1.61
C ARG A 24 2.87 -14.00 0.97
N ASP A 25 2.24 -13.47 -0.07
CA ASP A 25 2.73 -12.27 -0.77
C ASP A 25 2.69 -11.06 0.18
N VAL A 26 1.57 -10.87 0.87
CA VAL A 26 1.40 -9.79 1.86
C VAL A 26 2.37 -9.98 3.03
N SER A 27 2.50 -11.20 3.56
CA SER A 27 3.44 -11.50 4.64
C SER A 27 4.89 -11.19 4.25
N THR A 28 5.27 -11.42 2.99
CA THR A 28 6.60 -11.11 2.48
C THR A 28 6.88 -9.61 2.50
N VAL A 29 5.90 -8.77 2.12
CA VAL A 29 6.00 -7.31 2.20
C VAL A 29 6.13 -6.85 3.65
N LEU A 30 5.27 -7.36 4.54
CA LEU A 30 5.30 -7.00 5.96
C LEU A 30 6.63 -7.39 6.64
N GLN A 31 7.17 -8.57 6.33
CA GLN A 31 8.48 -9.01 6.83
C GLN A 31 9.62 -8.11 6.33
N ARG A 32 9.57 -7.68 5.06
CA ARG A 32 10.57 -6.73 4.52
C ARG A 32 10.44 -5.35 5.17
N GLY A 33 9.21 -4.92 5.45
CA GLY A 33 8.94 -3.70 6.24
C GLY A 33 9.59 -3.77 7.62
N GLU A 34 9.41 -4.88 8.33
CA GLU A 34 9.99 -5.09 9.65
C GLU A 34 11.53 -5.07 9.64
N MET A 35 12.16 -5.72 8.65
CA MET A 35 13.61 -5.63 8.50
C MET A 35 14.10 -4.19 8.33
N VAL A 36 13.35 -3.35 7.60
CA VAL A 36 13.70 -1.93 7.41
C VAL A 36 13.50 -1.15 8.71
N ARG A 37 12.41 -1.38 9.46
CA ARG A 37 12.16 -0.76 10.78
C ARG A 37 13.21 -1.14 11.81
N GLN A 38 13.65 -2.39 11.84
CA GLN A 38 14.69 -2.83 12.78
C GLN A 38 16.01 -2.08 12.52
N ILE A 39 16.40 -1.95 11.25
CA ILE A 39 17.60 -1.18 10.86
C ILE A 39 17.44 0.30 11.22
N ALA A 40 16.23 0.86 11.10
CA ALA A 40 15.90 2.22 11.55
C ALA A 40 16.27 2.45 13.00
N ALA A 41 15.78 1.56 13.87
CA ALA A 41 15.93 1.67 15.31
C ALA A 41 17.41 1.57 15.73
N GLU A 42 18.18 0.72 15.03
CA GLU A 42 19.63 0.65 15.21
C GLU A 42 20.30 1.96 14.81
N ILE A 43 19.95 2.54 13.65
CA ILE A 43 20.52 3.82 13.20
C ILE A 43 20.11 4.98 14.13
N GLU A 44 18.87 5.00 14.61
CA GLU A 44 18.40 6.00 15.56
C GLU A 44 19.23 5.97 16.85
N THR A 45 19.53 4.76 17.34
CA THR A 45 20.42 4.56 18.48
C THR A 45 21.82 5.14 18.20
N MET A 46 22.40 4.87 17.03
CA MET A 46 23.70 5.45 16.63
C MET A 46 23.66 6.97 16.51
N ILE A 47 22.56 7.55 16.03
CA ILE A 47 22.37 9.01 15.93
C ILE A 47 22.27 9.65 17.33
N ILE A 48 21.65 8.96 18.30
CA ILE A 48 21.67 9.39 19.70
C ILE A 48 23.11 9.48 20.23
N GLU A 49 23.95 8.49 19.93
CA GLU A 49 25.36 8.47 20.32
C GLU A 49 26.20 9.59 19.64
N LEU A 50 25.85 9.97 18.41
CA LEU A 50 26.56 11.03 17.67
C LEU A 50 26.23 12.46 18.14
N GLY A 51 25.14 12.65 18.89
CA GLY A 51 24.76 13.95 19.45
C GLY A 51 24.32 14.99 18.40
N VAL A 52 24.86 16.21 18.49
CA VAL A 52 24.40 17.39 17.71
C VAL A 52 24.75 17.29 16.22
N ASP A 53 25.84 16.61 15.88
CA ASP A 53 26.32 16.49 14.49
C ASP A 53 25.42 15.62 13.61
N ALA A 54 24.54 14.81 14.20
CA ALA A 54 23.63 13.93 13.48
C ALA A 54 22.26 14.55 13.15
N ARG A 55 22.04 15.85 13.37
CA ARG A 55 20.73 16.48 13.11
C ARG A 55 20.20 16.24 11.68
N LEU A 56 21.08 16.35 10.67
CA LEU A 56 20.70 16.11 9.27
C LEU A 56 20.36 14.63 9.03
N LEU A 57 21.15 13.71 9.59
CA LEU A 57 20.90 12.27 9.50
C LEU A 57 19.56 11.91 10.15
N ARG A 58 19.23 12.53 11.29
CA ARG A 58 17.93 12.38 11.97
C ARG A 58 16.76 12.76 11.07
N LEU A 59 16.83 13.93 10.43
CA LEU A 59 15.76 14.39 9.54
C LEU A 59 15.59 13.49 8.31
N GLN A 60 16.69 13.03 7.72
CA GLN A 60 16.65 12.09 6.60
C GLN A 60 16.10 10.72 7.00
N LEU A 61 16.44 10.25 8.21
CA LEU A 61 15.89 9.02 8.77
C LEU A 61 14.37 9.18 8.91
N ASP A 62 13.94 10.20 9.66
CA ASP A 62 12.52 10.47 9.96
C ASP A 62 11.65 10.59 8.71
N GLU A 63 12.08 11.35 7.70
CA GLU A 63 11.37 11.48 6.42
C GLU A 63 11.18 10.12 5.72
N VAL A 64 12.25 9.33 5.65
CA VAL A 64 12.19 8.00 5.02
C VAL A 64 11.28 7.06 5.81
N PHE A 65 11.31 7.09 7.14
CA PHE A 65 10.49 6.19 7.96
C PHE A 65 9.02 6.55 7.97
N SER A 66 8.67 7.83 8.10
CA SER A 66 7.27 8.26 8.02
C SER A 66 6.63 7.77 6.71
N SER A 67 7.31 7.93 5.58
CA SER A 67 6.78 7.47 4.29
C SER A 67 6.59 5.95 4.20
N LEU A 68 7.45 5.18 4.88
CA LEU A 68 7.40 3.72 4.88
C LEU A 68 6.33 3.19 5.83
N ASP A 69 6.19 3.81 7.01
CA ASP A 69 5.15 3.44 7.96
C ASP A 69 3.77 3.74 7.38
N ASP A 70 3.58 4.88 6.72
CA ASP A 70 2.33 5.19 6.00
C ASP A 70 1.99 4.12 4.95
N GLU A 71 2.98 3.65 4.17
CA GLU A 71 2.75 2.62 3.16
C GLU A 71 2.41 1.26 3.79
N LEU A 72 3.10 0.86 4.86
CA LEU A 72 2.86 -0.40 5.56
C LEU A 72 1.53 -0.39 6.32
N GLU A 73 1.11 0.75 6.87
CA GLU A 73 -0.21 0.94 7.46
C GLU A 73 -1.31 0.72 6.43
N LEU A 74 -1.16 1.27 5.23
CA LEU A 74 -2.10 1.05 4.13
C LEU A 74 -2.16 -0.42 3.69
N VAL A 75 -1.01 -1.11 3.63
CA VAL A 75 -0.98 -2.56 3.37
C VAL A 75 -1.77 -3.31 4.44
N MET A 76 -1.54 -3.03 5.72
CA MET A 76 -2.29 -3.68 6.80
C MET A 76 -3.79 -3.37 6.75
N ALA A 77 -4.16 -2.13 6.42
CA ALA A 77 -5.56 -1.71 6.30
C ALA A 77 -6.29 -2.42 5.15
N ASP A 78 -5.59 -2.72 4.05
CA ASP A 78 -6.10 -3.48 2.92
C ASP A 78 -6.27 -4.98 3.23
N TYR A 79 -5.45 -5.54 4.12
CA TYR A 79 -5.45 -6.97 4.47
C TYR A 79 -5.63 -7.24 5.98
N PRO A 80 -6.76 -6.85 6.61
CA PRO A 80 -6.97 -7.05 8.04
C PRO A 80 -6.97 -8.52 8.48
N GLN A 81 -7.19 -9.43 7.53
CA GLN A 81 -7.22 -10.88 7.73
C GLN A 81 -5.82 -11.44 8.06
N VAL A 82 -4.77 -10.87 7.46
CA VAL A 82 -3.38 -11.33 7.62
C VAL A 82 -2.83 -11.04 9.02
N GLY A 83 -3.34 -10.01 9.69
CA GLY A 83 -2.98 -9.70 11.08
C GLY A 83 -3.74 -10.51 12.14
N SER A 84 -4.78 -11.24 11.75
CA SER A 84 -5.73 -11.86 12.68
C SER A 84 -5.59 -13.39 12.79
N GLU A 85 -4.97 -14.06 11.82
CA GLU A 85 -4.84 -15.51 11.79
C GLU A 85 -3.39 -15.98 12.03
N PRO A 86 -3.16 -17.03 12.85
CA PRO A 86 -1.84 -17.62 12.99
C PRO A 86 -1.41 -18.23 11.65
N LEU A 87 -0.32 -17.70 11.08
CA LEU A 87 0.35 -18.20 9.88
C LEU A 87 0.89 -19.63 10.11
N GLY A 88 0.05 -20.64 9.89
CA GLY A 88 0.44 -22.04 9.96
C GLY A 88 -0.37 -22.92 9.00
N GLY A 89 0.33 -23.63 8.10
CA GLY A 89 -0.26 -24.60 7.15
C GLY A 89 -0.65 -24.03 5.78
N ASP A 90 -1.45 -24.79 5.02
CA ASP A 90 -1.95 -24.53 3.66
C ASP A 90 -2.73 -23.18 3.50
N ALA A 91 -2.94 -22.44 4.58
CA ALA A 91 -3.57 -21.12 4.59
C ALA A 91 -2.73 -20.01 3.92
N GLY A 92 -1.42 -20.20 3.78
CA GLY A 92 -0.52 -19.21 3.16
C GLY A 92 -0.81 -18.95 1.68
N ASP A 93 -1.34 -19.96 0.98
CA ASP A 93 -1.64 -19.89 -0.46
C ASP A 93 -3.13 -19.53 -0.72
N ALA A 94 -3.88 -19.22 0.34
CA ALA A 94 -5.25 -18.76 0.21
C ALA A 94 -5.28 -17.39 -0.49
N ALA A 95 -6.11 -17.28 -1.53
CA ALA A 95 -6.34 -16.04 -2.24
C ALA A 95 -7.05 -15.03 -1.33
N ILE A 96 -6.54 -13.80 -1.30
CA ILE A 96 -7.08 -12.68 -0.55
C ILE A 96 -7.16 -11.46 -1.46
N ALA A 97 -8.19 -10.65 -1.32
CA ALA A 97 -8.37 -9.43 -2.11
C ALA A 97 -8.11 -8.19 -1.24
N PRO A 98 -7.36 -7.18 -1.72
CA PRO A 98 -7.21 -5.91 -1.02
C PRO A 98 -8.51 -5.10 -1.07
N LYS A 99 -8.69 -4.20 -0.09
CA LYS A 99 -9.78 -3.21 -0.14
C LYS A 99 -9.53 -2.10 -1.16
N GLY A 100 -8.26 -1.79 -1.44
CA GLY A 100 -7.82 -0.79 -2.42
C GLY A 100 -7.40 0.56 -1.82
N LEU A 101 -7.30 0.68 -0.50
CA LEU A 101 -6.87 1.90 0.20
C LEU A 101 -5.48 2.35 -0.25
N ARG A 102 -4.55 1.40 -0.41
CA ARG A 102 -3.17 1.70 -0.82
C ARG A 102 -3.09 2.34 -2.20
N LEU A 103 -3.89 1.88 -3.16
CA LEU A 103 -3.94 2.48 -4.50
C LEU A 103 -4.70 3.79 -4.52
N LEU A 104 -5.76 3.92 -3.70
CA LEU A 104 -6.49 5.17 -3.54
C LEU A 104 -5.64 6.29 -2.92
N ALA A 105 -4.72 5.96 -2.01
CA ALA A 105 -3.78 6.93 -1.44
C ALA A 105 -2.86 7.58 -2.49
N ARG A 106 -2.69 6.94 -3.66
CA ARG A 106 -1.91 7.49 -4.79
C ARG A 106 -2.73 8.46 -5.65
N VAL A 107 -4.03 8.59 -5.42
CA VAL A 107 -4.91 9.49 -6.17
C VAL A 107 -4.70 10.93 -5.68
N PRO A 108 -4.28 11.87 -6.56
CA PRO A 108 -4.05 13.24 -6.15
C PRO A 108 -5.32 13.89 -5.57
N ARG A 109 -5.18 14.53 -4.41
CA ARG A 109 -6.26 15.29 -3.72
C ARG A 109 -7.42 14.43 -3.23
N LEU A 110 -7.24 13.11 -3.14
CA LEU A 110 -8.17 12.25 -2.42
C LEU A 110 -7.85 12.31 -0.92
N SER A 111 -8.84 12.62 -0.09
CA SER A 111 -8.69 12.56 1.37
C SER A 111 -8.85 11.13 1.88
N ALA A 112 -8.31 10.84 3.08
CA ALA A 112 -8.46 9.54 3.74
C ALA A 112 -9.94 9.16 3.92
N ASP A 113 -10.77 10.09 4.41
CA ASP A 113 -12.22 9.88 4.58
C ASP A 113 -12.93 9.49 3.27
N GLN A 114 -12.53 10.10 2.14
CA GLN A 114 -13.08 9.74 0.84
C GLN A 114 -12.60 8.36 0.38
N ALA A 115 -11.34 8.00 0.61
CA ALA A 115 -10.81 6.68 0.29
C ALA A 115 -11.52 5.59 1.12
N GLU A 116 -11.74 5.83 2.41
CA GLU A 116 -12.51 4.96 3.29
C GLU A 116 -13.96 4.82 2.82
N ALA A 117 -14.63 5.93 2.46
CA ALA A 117 -16.00 5.88 1.95
C ALA A 117 -16.13 5.09 0.63
N ILE A 118 -15.15 5.23 -0.27
CA ILE A 118 -15.09 4.46 -1.52
C ILE A 118 -14.90 2.97 -1.19
N THR A 119 -13.89 2.61 -0.40
CA THR A 119 -13.64 1.19 -0.07
C THR A 119 -14.79 0.56 0.70
N ALA A 120 -15.47 1.30 1.58
CA ALA A 120 -16.68 0.85 2.25
C ALA A 120 -17.83 0.55 1.27
N ARG A 121 -17.94 1.29 0.16
CA ARG A 121 -18.98 1.10 -0.85
C ARG A 121 -18.71 -0.06 -1.82
N PHE A 122 -17.46 -0.24 -2.23
CA PHE A 122 -17.06 -1.24 -3.24
C PHE A 122 -16.53 -2.55 -2.64
N GLY A 123 -16.05 -2.52 -1.39
CA GLY A 123 -15.58 -3.66 -0.62
C GLY A 123 -14.16 -4.10 -0.97
N GLU A 124 -13.91 -4.41 -2.25
CA GLU A 124 -12.63 -4.97 -2.72
C GLU A 124 -12.14 -4.22 -3.96
N LEU A 125 -10.83 -4.11 -4.12
CA LEU A 125 -10.16 -3.46 -5.25
C LEU A 125 -10.62 -3.98 -6.62
N PRO A 126 -10.77 -5.31 -6.87
CA PRO A 126 -11.21 -5.80 -8.17
C PRO A 126 -12.61 -5.33 -8.54
N ARG A 127 -13.48 -5.05 -7.56
CA ARG A 127 -14.80 -4.43 -7.81
C ARG A 127 -14.65 -2.96 -8.14
N LEU A 128 -13.78 -2.24 -7.44
CA LEU A 128 -13.47 -0.84 -7.70
C LEU A 128 -12.84 -0.64 -9.09
N LEU A 129 -11.92 -1.51 -9.53
CA LEU A 129 -11.28 -1.45 -10.84
C LEU A 129 -12.28 -1.57 -12.00
N ARG A 130 -13.36 -2.35 -11.80
CA ARG A 130 -14.42 -2.57 -12.80
C ARG A 130 -15.52 -1.50 -12.76
N ALA A 131 -15.57 -0.67 -11.72
CA ALA A 131 -16.60 0.34 -11.53
C ALA A 131 -16.49 1.47 -12.55
N ALA A 132 -17.64 2.00 -12.97
CA ALA A 132 -17.68 3.20 -13.79
C ALA A 132 -17.44 4.46 -12.94
N PRO A 133 -16.84 5.53 -13.50
CA PRO A 133 -16.68 6.81 -12.79
C PRO A 133 -17.98 7.34 -12.19
N ASP A 134 -19.10 7.17 -12.89
CA ASP A 134 -20.43 7.59 -12.42
C ASP A 134 -20.90 6.83 -11.17
N GLU A 135 -20.48 5.57 -11.00
CA GLU A 135 -20.78 4.79 -9.79
C GLU A 135 -19.92 5.28 -8.61
N ILE A 136 -18.65 5.59 -8.87
CA ILE A 136 -17.73 6.14 -7.85
C ILE A 136 -18.22 7.53 -7.40
N ALA A 137 -18.76 8.35 -8.31
CA ALA A 137 -19.31 9.66 -8.00
C ALA A 137 -20.60 9.62 -7.15
N GLN A 138 -21.23 8.46 -6.99
CA GLN A 138 -22.37 8.29 -6.07
C GLN A 138 -21.94 8.18 -4.60
N VAL A 139 -20.64 8.01 -4.32
CA VAL A 139 -20.11 8.00 -2.96
C VAL A 139 -20.22 9.40 -2.35
N PRO A 140 -20.82 9.56 -1.15
CA PRO A 140 -20.94 10.87 -0.51
C PRO A 140 -19.58 11.57 -0.39
N GLY A 141 -19.53 12.84 -0.79
CA GLY A 141 -18.29 13.63 -0.76
C GLY A 141 -17.35 13.42 -1.94
N VAL A 142 -17.68 12.53 -2.90
CA VAL A 142 -16.90 12.31 -4.12
C VAL A 142 -17.56 13.04 -5.30
N SER A 143 -16.82 13.96 -5.92
CA SER A 143 -17.29 14.65 -7.13
C SER A 143 -17.02 13.83 -8.39
N ALA A 144 -17.74 14.08 -9.48
CA ALA A 144 -17.48 13.43 -10.78
C ALA A 144 -16.03 13.62 -11.26
N ARG A 145 -15.43 14.79 -11.02
CA ARG A 145 -14.01 15.05 -11.35
C ARG A 145 -13.06 14.19 -10.52
N LEU A 146 -13.36 14.01 -9.24
CA LEU A 146 -12.56 13.18 -8.35
C LEU A 146 -12.70 11.69 -8.71
N ALA A 147 -13.91 11.25 -9.01
CA ALA A 147 -14.18 9.91 -9.52
C ALA A 147 -13.40 9.61 -10.81
N GLN A 148 -13.36 10.56 -11.75
CA GLN A 148 -12.53 10.42 -12.95
C GLN A 148 -11.04 10.33 -12.60
N ALA A 149 -10.55 11.16 -11.69
CA ALA A 149 -9.15 11.13 -11.26
C ALA A 149 -8.76 9.79 -10.59
N VAL A 150 -9.68 9.21 -9.80
CA VAL A 150 -9.52 7.85 -9.25
C VAL A 150 -9.37 6.86 -10.38
N LYS A 151 -10.30 6.86 -11.34
CA LYS A 151 -10.30 5.91 -12.46
C LYS A 151 -9.04 6.04 -13.32
N ASP A 152 -8.66 7.26 -13.72
CA ASP A 152 -7.45 7.54 -14.50
C ASP A 152 -6.17 7.09 -13.79
N THR A 153 -6.15 7.12 -12.46
CA THR A 153 -4.99 6.70 -11.67
C THR A 153 -4.91 5.18 -11.59
N LEU A 154 -6.03 4.50 -11.33
CA LEU A 154 -6.11 3.05 -11.29
C LEU A 154 -5.83 2.41 -12.65
N ASP A 155 -6.31 3.02 -13.73
CA ASP A 155 -6.08 2.53 -15.09
C ASP A 155 -4.59 2.67 -15.46
N ARG A 156 -3.95 3.81 -15.14
CA ARG A 156 -2.51 4.00 -15.35
C ARG A 156 -1.66 3.00 -14.57
N LEU A 157 -2.04 2.70 -13.33
CA LEU A 157 -1.35 1.72 -12.51
C LEU A 157 -1.46 0.32 -13.13
N THR A 158 -2.67 -0.06 -13.58
CA THR A 158 -2.91 -1.30 -14.30
C THR A 158 -2.04 -1.40 -15.56
N GLU A 159 -2.01 -0.35 -16.37
CA GLU A 159 -1.18 -0.30 -17.58
C GLU A 159 0.32 -0.41 -17.28
N SER A 160 0.81 0.31 -16.26
CA SER A 160 2.22 0.27 -15.84
C SER A 160 2.64 -1.12 -15.37
N THR A 161 1.79 -1.76 -14.56
CA THR A 161 2.02 -3.10 -14.04
C THR A 161 2.11 -4.14 -15.14
N ILE A 162 1.25 -4.05 -16.15
CA ILE A 162 1.27 -4.97 -17.30
C ILE A 162 2.56 -4.77 -18.10
N LEU A 163 3.00 -3.53 -18.29
CA LEU A 163 4.23 -3.23 -19.05
C LEU A 163 5.50 -3.73 -18.35
N ASP A 164 5.56 -3.62 -17.02
CA ASP A 164 6.70 -4.10 -16.23
C ASP A 164 6.88 -5.63 -16.28
N GLN A 165 5.86 -6.39 -16.68
CA GLN A 165 5.97 -7.84 -16.91
C GLN A 165 6.62 -8.23 -18.25
N TYR A 166 6.77 -7.29 -19.19
CA TYR A 166 7.33 -7.56 -20.53
C TYR A 166 8.78 -7.11 -20.70
N ILE A 167 9.43 -6.58 -19.65
CA ILE A 167 10.82 -6.10 -19.64
C ILE A 167 11.65 -6.99 -18.71
#